data_AF-A0A7Y4S501-F1
#
_entry.id   AF-A0A7Y4S501-F1
#
_cell.length_a   1.000
_cell.length_b   1.000
_cell.length_c   1.000
_cell.angle_alpha   90.00
_cell.angle_beta   90.00
_cell.angle_gamma   90.00
#
_symmetry.space_group_name_H-M   'P 1'
#
loop_
_entity.id
_entity.type
_entity.pdbx_description
1 polymer ?
#
loop_
_entity_poly.entity_id
_entity_poly.type
_entity_poly.pdbx_seq_one_letter_code
_entity_poly.pdbx_strand_id
1 'polypeptide(L)'
;MLSCKDFSQRVSSGNEHELPLLTRWQMRLHLMLCSSCRNFNRQMQVITRAMRHIAREPERYTQVELSEPARQRIQQKMHAAMRQKNQ
;
A
#
# COMPACT_ATOMS: atom_id res chain seq x y z
N MET A 1 -5.10 -9.00 20.35
CA MET A 1 -3.69 -8.84 19.95
C MET A 1 -3.62 -8.79 18.44
N LEU A 2 -2.88 -7.84 17.86
CA LEU A 2 -2.63 -7.81 16.41
C LEU A 2 -1.67 -8.96 16.07
N SER A 3 -2.03 -9.83 15.12
CA SER A 3 -1.13 -10.89 14.68
C SER A 3 -0.06 -10.37 13.72
N CYS A 4 1.06 -11.08 13.62
CA CYS A 4 2.13 -10.74 12.66
C CYS A 4 1.62 -10.73 11.21
N LYS A 5 0.65 -11.60 10.88
CA LYS A 5 0.01 -11.67 9.56
C LYS A 5 -0.86 -10.45 9.29
N ASP A 6 -1.65 -10.03 10.26
CA ASP A 6 -2.48 -8.82 10.14
C ASP A 6 -1.62 -7.58 10.01
N PHE A 7 -0.51 -7.53 10.75
CA PHE A 7 0.46 -6.44 10.65
C PHE A 7 1.10 -6.38 9.26
N SER A 8 1.62 -7.50 8.75
CA SER A 8 2.28 -7.53 7.45
C SER A 8 1.33 -7.23 6.30
N GLN A 9 0.10 -7.74 6.36
CA GLN A 9 -0.93 -7.45 5.38
C GLN A 9 -1.28 -5.95 5.37
N ARG A 10 -1.47 -5.32 6.54
CA ARG A 10 -1.77 -3.89 6.64
C ARG A 10 -0.62 -3.01 6.12
N VAL A 11 0.62 -3.38 6.43
CA VAL A 11 1.82 -2.64 5.98
C VAL A 11 2.02 -2.79 4.47
N SER A 12 1.75 -3.98 3.91
CA SER A 12 1.87 -4.25 2.47
C SER A 12 0.74 -3.63 1.65
N SER A 13 -0.50 -3.64 2.18
CA SER A 13 -1.66 -3.06 1.51
C SER A 13 -1.60 -1.54 1.32
N GLY A 14 -0.57 -0.87 1.87
CA GLY A 14 -0.29 0.53 1.55
C GLY A 14 -1.45 1.48 1.84
N ASN A 15 -2.29 1.19 2.85
CA ASN A 15 -3.45 2.01 3.18
C ASN A 15 -2.98 3.42 3.62
N GLU A 16 -2.89 4.32 2.65
CA GLU A 16 -2.59 5.75 2.81
C GLU A 16 -3.76 6.52 3.44
N HIS A 17 -4.95 5.91 3.52
CA HIS A 17 -6.13 6.54 4.07
C HIS A 17 -6.46 5.96 5.44
N GLU A 18 -6.23 6.81 6.45
CA GLU A 18 -6.85 6.82 7.78
C GLU A 18 -6.97 5.47 8.50
N LEU A 19 -5.82 4.92 8.90
CA LEU A 19 -5.83 3.96 10.01
C LEU A 19 -6.40 4.66 11.26
N PRO A 20 -7.49 4.16 11.86
CA PRO A 20 -8.00 4.67 13.13
C PRO A 20 -6.86 4.78 14.14
N LEU A 21 -6.85 5.85 14.95
CA LEU A 21 -5.76 6.12 15.90
C LEU A 21 -5.47 4.91 16.81
N LEU A 22 -6.50 4.16 17.18
CA LEU A 22 -6.39 2.93 17.96
C LEU A 22 -5.57 1.84 17.23
N THR A 23 -5.80 1.65 15.93
CA THR A 23 -5.07 0.68 15.11
C THR A 23 -3.60 1.07 14.99
N ARG A 24 -3.29 2.37 14.90
CA ARG A 24 -1.90 2.86 14.94
C ARG A 24 -1.21 2.53 16.27
N TRP A 25 -1.90 2.69 17.39
CA TRP A 25 -1.38 2.32 18.71
C TRP A 25 -1.13 0.82 18.85
N GLN A 26 -2.05 -0.03 18.39
CA GLN A 26 -1.88 -1.48 18.40
C GLN A 26 -0.65 -1.92 17.57
N MET A 27 -0.44 -1.32 16.40
CA MET A 27 0.74 -1.58 15.57
C MET A 27 2.04 -1.15 16.28
N ARG A 28 2.05 0.01 16.95
CA ARG A 28 3.22 0.47 17.73
C ARG A 28 3.56 -0.49 18.86
N LEU A 29 2.56 -0.93 19.63
CA LEU A 29 2.74 -1.91 20.70
C LEU A 29 3.26 -3.26 20.15
N HIS A 30 2.71 -3.71 19.02
CA HIS A 30 3.17 -4.93 18.37
C HIS A 30 4.65 -4.83 17.93
N LEU A 31 5.05 -3.69 17.36
CA LEU A 31 6.46 -3.45 16.99
C LEU A 31 7.40 -3.37 18.20
N MET A 32 6.91 -2.89 19.35
CA MET A 32 7.67 -2.88 20.60
C MET A 32 8.01 -4.30 21.05
N LEU A 33 7.06 -5.23 20.90
CA LEU A 33 7.18 -6.62 21.39
C LEU A 33 7.75 -7.60 20.37
N CYS A 34 7.60 -7.34 19.05
CA CYS A 34 8.01 -8.25 17.99
C CYS A 34 9.16 -7.67 17.15
N SER A 35 10.35 -8.27 17.26
CA SER A 35 11.53 -7.90 16.48
C SER A 35 11.39 -8.20 14.99
N SER A 36 10.76 -9.32 14.63
CA SER A 36 10.54 -9.71 13.23
C SER A 36 9.68 -8.70 12.48
N CYS A 37 8.56 -8.26 13.07
CA CYS A 37 7.71 -7.24 12.46
C CYS A 37 8.38 -5.87 12.42
N ARG A 38 9.26 -5.56 13.37
CA ARG A 38 10.09 -4.35 13.34
C ARG A 38 11.05 -4.35 12.16
N ASN A 39 11.73 -5.47 11.91
CA ASN A 39 12.63 -5.61 10.76
C ASN A 39 11.86 -5.51 9.44
N PHE A 40 10.74 -6.23 9.32
CA PHE A 40 9.87 -6.17 8.15
C PHE A 40 9.39 -4.74 7.87
N ASN A 41 8.92 -4.01 8.90
CA ASN A 41 8.50 -2.63 8.76
C ASN A 41 9.65 -1.72 8.28
N ARG A 42 10.87 -1.93 8.77
CA ARG A 42 12.04 -1.18 8.31
C ARG A 42 12.35 -1.46 6.83
N GLN A 43 12.30 -2.72 6.40
CA GLN A 43 12.49 -3.09 4.99
C GLN A 43 11.44 -2.46 4.08
N MET A 44 10.17 -2.51 4.49
CA MET A 44 9.08 -1.91 3.72
C MET A 44 9.27 -0.39 3.59
N GLN A 45 9.67 0.30 4.67
CA GLN A 45 9.96 1.73 4.61
C GLN A 45 11.07 2.10 3.62
N VAL A 46 12.10 1.26 3.49
CA VAL A 46 13.17 1.47 2.49
C VAL A 46 12.60 1.35 1.09
N ILE A 47 11.84 0.29 0.81
CA ILE A 47 11.21 0.06 -0.50
C ILE A 47 10.28 1.21 -0.86
N THR A 48 9.37 1.60 0.04
CA THR A 48 8.44 2.70 -0.21
C THR A 48 9.15 4.03 -0.44
N ARG A 49 10.25 4.32 0.28
CA ARG A 49 11.05 5.53 0.04
C ARG A 49 11.74 5.48 -1.32
N ALA A 50 12.36 4.37 -1.69
CA ALA A 50 12.99 4.20 -3.00
C ALA A 50 11.97 4.38 -4.13
N MET A 51 10.78 3.76 -4.02
CA MET A 51 9.68 3.94 -4.98
C MET A 51 9.22 5.39 -5.07
N ARG A 52 9.10 6.11 -3.93
CA ARG A 52 8.77 7.54 -3.93
C ARG A 52 9.84 8.42 -4.56
N HIS A 53 11.12 8.07 -4.42
CA HIS A 53 12.21 8.77 -5.11
C HIS A 53 12.12 8.54 -6.63
N ILE A 54 11.93 7.31 -7.08
CA ILE A 54 11.73 6.98 -8.49
C ILE A 54 10.53 7.74 -9.07
N ALA A 55 9.42 7.83 -8.32
CA ALA A 55 8.23 8.56 -8.75
C ALA A 55 8.43 10.10 -8.81
N ARG A 56 9.42 10.65 -8.10
CA ARG A 56 9.74 12.10 -8.09
C ARG A 56 10.70 12.52 -9.20
N GLU A 57 11.37 11.57 -9.86
CA GLU A 57 12.19 11.79 -11.06
C GLU A 57 11.48 11.22 -12.30
N PRO A 58 10.38 11.87 -12.74
CA PRO A 58 9.53 11.32 -13.80
C PRO A 58 10.30 11.08 -15.10
N GLU A 59 11.30 11.90 -15.44
CA GLU A 59 11.98 11.90 -16.74
C GLU A 59 12.66 10.56 -17.10
N ARG A 60 12.98 9.70 -16.12
CA ARG A 60 13.64 8.41 -16.39
C ARG A 60 12.66 7.27 -16.73
N TYR A 61 11.37 7.41 -16.45
CA TYR A 61 10.36 6.35 -16.63
C TYR A 61 9.00 6.83 -17.19
N THR A 62 8.84 8.12 -17.54
CA THR A 62 7.53 8.70 -17.92
C THR A 62 6.99 8.29 -19.29
N GLN A 63 7.76 7.60 -20.13
CA GLN A 63 7.27 7.17 -21.44
C GLN A 63 6.38 5.92 -21.41
N VAL A 64 6.13 5.32 -20.24
CA VAL A 64 5.23 4.16 -20.13
C VAL A 64 3.80 4.64 -19.89
N GLU A 65 3.14 5.08 -20.96
CA GLU A 65 1.68 5.25 -20.97
C GLU A 65 0.98 3.93 -21.31
N LEU A 66 -0.16 3.69 -20.66
CA LEU A 66 -1.05 2.61 -21.07
C LEU A 66 -1.55 2.90 -22.48
N SER A 67 -1.57 1.88 -23.35
CA SER A 67 -2.29 2.00 -24.61
C SER A 67 -3.76 2.32 -24.33
N GLU A 68 -4.37 3.19 -25.14
CA GLU A 68 -5.78 3.55 -25.03
C GLU A 68 -6.73 2.34 -24.84
N PRO A 69 -6.60 1.23 -25.59
CA PRO A 69 -7.45 0.05 -25.35
C PRO A 69 -7.21 -0.60 -23.97
N ALA A 70 -5.99 -0.57 -23.43
CA ALA A 70 -5.71 -1.06 -22.08
C ALA A 70 -6.31 -0.14 -21.01
N ARG A 71 -6.19 1.19 -21.18
CA ARG A 71 -6.76 2.20 -20.30
C ARG A 71 -8.28 2.05 -20.20
N GLN A 72 -8.98 1.93 -21.33
CA GLN A 72 -10.43 1.78 -21.38
C GLN A 72 -10.91 0.49 -20.69
N ARG A 73 -10.22 -0.64 -20.93
CA ARG A 73 -10.54 -1.92 -20.26
C ARG A 73 -10.39 -1.84 -18.74
N ILE A 74 -9.34 -1.19 -18.25
CA ILE A 74 -9.11 -1.02 -16.81
C ILE A 74 -10.21 -0.14 -16.20
N GLN A 75 -10.53 1.01 -16.82
CA GLN A 75 -11.60 1.89 -16.35
C GLN A 75 -12.95 1.19 -16.29
N GLN A 76 -13.34 0.44 -17.33
CA GLN A 76 -14.59 -0.32 -17.34
C GLN A 76 -14.66 -1.33 -16.18
N LYS A 77 -13.58 -2.07 -15.92
CA LYS A 77 -13.54 -3.01 -14.80
C LYS A 77 -13.61 -2.32 -13.44
N MET A 78 -12.96 -1.17 -13.28
CA MET A 78 -13.04 -0.39 -12.04
C MET A 78 -14.47 0.13 -11.79
N HIS A 79 -15.15 0.66 -12.82
CA HIS A 79 -16.55 1.08 -12.71
C HIS A 79 -17.48 -0.07 -12.34
N ALA A 80 -17.28 -1.25 -12.93
CA ALA A 80 -18.07 -2.45 -12.59
C ALA A 80 -17.86 -2.89 -11.14
N ALA A 81 -16.60 -2.93 -10.67
CA ALA A 81 -16.26 -3.32 -9.30
C ALA A 81 -16.78 -2.32 -8.25
N MET A 82 -16.76 -1.02 -8.55
CA MET A 82 -17.33 0.00 -7.65
C MET A 82 -18.85 -0.12 -7.50
N ARG A 83 -19.56 -0.50 -8.56
CA ARG A 83 -21.01 -0.73 -8.50
C ARG A 83 -21.38 -1.95 -7.65
N GLN A 84 -20.61 -3.03 -7.72
CA GLN A 84 -20.83 -4.23 -6.90
C GLN A 84 -20.59 -4.02 -5.41
N LYS A 85 -19.78 -3.05 -5.01
CA LYS A 85 -19.49 -2.77 -3.58
C LYS A 85 -20.55 -1.90 -2.91
N ASN A 86 -21.38 -1.19 -3.70
CA ASN A 86 -22.45 -0.30 -3.23
C ASN A 86 -23.85 -0.92 -3.31
N GLN A 87 -23.92 -2.21 -3.63
CA GLN A 87 -25.14 -3.02 -3.68
C GLN A 87 -25.07 -4.08 -2.59
#